data_AF-A0A8T6ZQ54-F1
#
_entry.id   AF-A0A8T6ZQ54-F1
#
_cell.length_a   1.000
_cell.length_b   1.000
_cell.length_c   1.000
_cell.angle_alpha   90.00
_cell.angle_beta   90.00
_cell.angle_gamma   90.00
#
_symmetry.space_group_name_H-M   'P 1'
#
loop_
_entity.id
_entity.type
_entity.pdbx_description
1 polymer ?
#
loop_
_entity_poly.entity_id
_entity_poly.type
_entity_poly.pdbx_seq_one_letter_code
_entity_poly.pdbx_strand_id
1 'polypeptide(L)'
;MRFLSMTVLAIGLYSSGAFAQESEQAMLAPESSMGCEQAITVFHDVSSFGRKDRAAAKLTERHEEMALSGWRYAGMVIYTENGDLEGFYVSYTRSAACADEQVAQN
;
A
#
# COMPACT_ATOMS: atom_id res chain seq x y z
N MET A 1 46.72 -33.52 -47.75
CA MET A 1 46.26 -33.32 -46.35
C MET A 1 46.04 -31.84 -46.11
N ARG A 2 44.78 -31.41 -45.97
CA ARG A 2 44.40 -30.12 -45.40
C ARG A 2 43.16 -30.38 -44.52
N PHE A 3 43.39 -30.41 -43.22
CA PHE A 3 42.35 -30.40 -42.19
C PHE A 3 42.14 -28.95 -41.71
N LEU A 4 41.02 -28.74 -40.99
CA LEU A 4 40.61 -27.53 -40.27
C LEU A 4 40.05 -26.41 -41.15
N SER A 5 38.97 -25.71 -40.81
CA SER A 5 38.41 -25.47 -39.48
C SER A 5 36.92 -25.10 -39.60
N MET A 6 36.13 -25.63 -38.68
CA MET A 6 34.74 -25.27 -38.36
C MET A 6 34.75 -23.93 -37.62
N THR A 7 33.90 -22.98 -38.02
CA THR A 7 33.58 -21.84 -37.15
C THR A 7 32.10 -21.51 -37.30
N VAL A 8 31.30 -22.14 -36.45
CA VAL A 8 29.96 -21.70 -36.11
C VAL A 8 30.12 -20.40 -35.32
N LEU A 9 29.75 -19.26 -35.92
CA LEU A 9 29.66 -18.00 -35.21
C LEU A 9 28.24 -17.88 -34.65
N ALA A 10 28.09 -18.18 -33.36
CA ALA A 10 26.85 -18.03 -32.62
C ALA A 10 26.48 -16.55 -32.48
N ILE A 11 25.29 -16.18 -32.95
CA ILE A 11 24.70 -14.86 -32.77
C ILE A 11 24.18 -14.78 -31.33
N GLY A 12 24.92 -14.11 -30.46
CA GLY A 12 24.47 -13.74 -29.12
C GLY A 12 23.62 -12.48 -29.19
N LEU A 13 22.31 -12.63 -29.36
CA LEU A 13 21.33 -11.60 -29.06
C LEU A 13 20.86 -11.81 -27.62
N TYR A 14 21.45 -11.11 -26.67
CA TYR A 14 20.88 -10.98 -25.32
C TYR A 14 20.54 -9.52 -25.05
N SER A 15 19.27 -9.26 -25.37
CA SER A 15 18.32 -8.28 -24.84
C SER A 15 18.80 -7.38 -23.70
N SER A 16 18.73 -6.08 -23.96
CA SER A 16 18.75 -4.98 -23.00
C SER A 16 17.82 -5.25 -21.81
N GLY A 17 18.36 -5.14 -20.60
CA GLY A 17 17.56 -5.15 -19.38
C GLY A 17 16.60 -3.97 -19.39
N ALA A 18 15.30 -4.29 -19.40
CA ALA A 18 14.26 -3.32 -19.14
C ALA A 18 14.35 -2.90 -17.67
N PHE A 19 14.52 -1.60 -17.42
CA PHE A 19 14.25 -1.00 -16.13
C PHE A 19 12.79 -1.28 -15.79
N ALA A 20 12.54 -2.15 -14.82
CA ALA A 20 11.23 -2.25 -14.19
C ALA A 20 11.00 -0.95 -13.42
N GLN A 21 10.27 -0.03 -14.04
CA GLN A 21 9.72 1.15 -13.38
C GLN A 21 8.63 0.63 -12.44
N GLU A 22 8.98 0.46 -11.17
CA GLU A 22 7.99 0.24 -10.11
C GLU A 22 7.07 1.46 -10.11
N SER A 23 5.86 1.26 -10.63
CA SER A 23 4.83 2.28 -10.55
C SER A 23 4.47 2.42 -9.08
N GLU A 24 4.96 3.48 -8.45
CA GLU A 24 4.42 3.99 -7.20
C GLU A 24 2.95 4.30 -7.47
N GLN A 25 2.09 3.32 -7.21
CA GLN A 25 0.65 3.51 -7.16
C GLN A 25 0.41 4.33 -5.90
N ALA A 26 0.57 5.64 -6.02
CA ALA A 26 -0.05 6.60 -5.14
C ALA A 26 -1.56 6.33 -5.26
N MET A 27 -2.04 5.42 -4.42
CA MET A 27 -3.45 5.12 -4.26
C MET A 27 -4.06 6.38 -3.67
N LEU A 28 -4.56 7.23 -4.57
CA LEU A 28 -5.35 8.41 -4.24
C LEU A 28 -6.46 7.92 -3.31
N ALA A 29 -6.40 8.38 -2.06
CA ALA A 29 -7.51 8.22 -1.13
C ALA A 29 -8.76 8.80 -1.83
N PRO A 30 -9.92 8.12 -1.76
CA PRO A 30 -11.12 8.61 -2.41
C PRO A 30 -11.41 10.03 -1.91
N GLU A 31 -11.53 10.96 -2.86
CA GLU A 31 -11.97 12.34 -2.62
C GLU A 31 -13.26 12.30 -1.78
N SER A 32 -13.17 12.72 -0.50
CA SER A 32 -14.29 12.71 0.42
C SER A 32 -15.36 13.67 -0.08
N SER A 33 -16.55 13.14 -0.31
CA SER A 33 -17.72 13.88 -0.77
C SER A 33 -18.13 14.94 0.24
N MET A 34 -18.01 16.23 -0.12
CA MET A 34 -18.73 17.43 0.38
C MET A 34 -19.42 17.36 1.77
N GLY A 35 -18.75 16.83 2.77
CA GLY A 35 -19.17 16.75 4.15
C GLY A 35 -17.92 16.70 5.03
N CYS A 36 -17.96 17.27 6.23
CA CYS A 36 -16.80 17.16 7.12
C CYS A 36 -16.60 15.69 7.45
N GLU A 37 -15.55 15.09 6.91
CA GLU A 37 -15.11 13.76 7.27
C GLU A 37 -13.80 13.87 8.03
N GLN A 38 -13.75 13.22 9.19
CA GLN A 38 -12.50 12.97 9.91
C GLN A 38 -11.83 11.76 9.27
N ALA A 39 -10.55 11.87 8.96
CA ALA A 39 -9.73 10.78 8.48
C ALA A 39 -8.56 10.54 9.44
N ILE A 40 -8.25 9.28 9.73
CA ILE A 40 -7.03 8.90 10.47
C ILE A 40 -6.31 7.78 9.74
N THR A 41 -4.98 7.80 9.78
CA THR A 41 -4.12 6.74 9.26
C THR A 41 -3.28 6.18 10.40
N VAL A 42 -3.31 4.86 10.57
CA VAL A 42 -2.61 4.13 11.63
C VAL A 42 -1.61 3.18 11.00
N PHE A 43 -0.37 3.19 11.50
CA PHE A 43 0.64 2.22 11.13
C PHE A 43 0.56 0.98 12.02
N HIS A 44 0.52 -0.19 11.39
CA HIS A 44 0.52 -1.50 12.04
C HIS A 44 1.84 -2.20 11.74
N ASP A 45 2.71 -2.24 12.74
CA ASP A 45 3.99 -2.97 12.71
C ASP A 45 3.76 -4.49 12.70
N VAL A 46 4.39 -5.16 11.75
CA VAL A 46 4.45 -6.63 11.65
C VAL A 46 5.87 -7.20 11.65
N SER A 47 6.91 -6.35 11.73
CA SER A 47 8.30 -6.79 11.81
C SER A 47 8.75 -7.17 13.22
N SER A 48 8.03 -6.73 14.26
CA SER A 48 8.43 -6.99 15.66
C SER A 48 8.48 -8.49 16.03
N PHE A 49 9.68 -9.04 15.94
CA PHE A 49 10.26 -10.16 16.71
C PHE A 49 9.33 -11.35 17.05
N GLY A 50 8.74 -11.98 16.03
CA GLY A 50 8.62 -13.44 16.10
C GLY A 50 7.49 -14.10 15.34
N ARG A 51 6.43 -13.41 14.90
CA ARG A 51 5.21 -14.10 14.44
C ARG A 51 4.39 -13.32 13.40
N LYS A 52 4.86 -13.33 12.14
CA LYS A 52 4.12 -12.86 10.95
C LYS A 52 2.80 -13.65 10.73
N ASP A 53 2.65 -14.82 11.37
CA ASP A 53 1.47 -15.71 11.32
C ASP A 53 0.19 -15.11 11.94
N ARG A 54 0.27 -13.95 12.59
CA ARG A 54 -0.90 -13.27 13.21
C ARG A 54 -1.17 -11.86 12.71
N ALA A 55 -0.43 -11.39 11.70
CA ALA A 55 -0.60 -10.08 11.07
C ALA A 55 -2.06 -9.82 10.66
N ALA A 56 -2.62 -10.74 9.88
CA ALA A 56 -4.00 -10.66 9.40
C ALA A 56 -5.01 -10.68 10.56
N ALA A 57 -4.82 -11.53 11.57
CA ALA A 57 -5.72 -11.62 12.71
C ALA A 57 -5.75 -10.30 13.52
N LYS A 58 -4.58 -9.68 13.75
CA LYS A 58 -4.49 -8.38 14.43
C LYS A 58 -5.12 -7.25 13.61
N LEU A 59 -4.97 -7.28 12.28
CA LEU A 59 -5.66 -6.33 11.41
C LEU A 59 -7.18 -6.49 11.47
N THR A 60 -7.68 -7.73 11.45
CA THR A 60 -9.12 -7.99 11.61
C THR A 60 -9.65 -7.47 12.94
N GLU A 61 -8.97 -7.78 14.05
CA GLU A 61 -9.32 -7.27 15.39
C GLU A 61 -9.36 -5.74 15.39
N ARG A 62 -8.37 -5.09 14.77
CA ARG A 62 -8.36 -3.63 14.67
C ARG A 62 -9.51 -3.08 13.84
N HIS A 63 -9.85 -3.70 12.72
CA HIS A 63 -10.99 -3.29 11.91
C HIS A 63 -12.30 -3.37 12.70
N GLU A 64 -12.46 -4.41 13.51
CA GLU A 64 -13.61 -4.56 14.41
C GLU A 64 -13.65 -3.45 15.48
N GLU A 65 -12.53 -3.17 16.16
CA GLU A 65 -12.43 -2.08 17.14
C GLU A 65 -12.78 -0.71 16.54
N MET A 66 -12.28 -0.45 15.33
CA MET A 66 -12.52 0.80 14.62
C MET A 66 -13.98 0.91 14.17
N ALA A 67 -14.58 -0.19 13.70
CA ALA A 67 -15.99 -0.24 13.35
C ALA A 67 -16.90 -0.01 14.57
N LEU A 68 -16.59 -0.61 15.73
CA LEU A 68 -17.28 -0.36 16.99
C LEU A 68 -17.19 1.11 17.43
N SER A 69 -16.09 1.78 17.09
CA SER A 69 -15.85 3.20 17.36
C SER A 69 -16.50 4.14 16.32
N GLY A 70 -17.26 3.59 15.36
CA GLY A 70 -17.97 4.34 14.32
C GLY A 70 -17.10 4.77 13.15
N TRP A 71 -15.88 4.23 13.02
CA TRP A 71 -15.01 4.48 11.89
C TRP A 71 -15.27 3.49 10.76
N ARG A 72 -15.11 3.97 9.53
CA ARG A 72 -15.27 3.19 8.29
C ARG A 72 -13.91 3.02 7.64
N TYR A 73 -13.65 1.83 7.13
CA TYR A 73 -12.43 1.56 6.38
C TYR A 73 -12.39 2.39 5.10
N ALA A 74 -11.27 3.09 4.86
CA ALA A 74 -11.07 3.92 3.67
C ALA A 74 -10.02 3.36 2.72
N GLY A 75 -8.95 2.75 3.24
CA GLY A 75 -7.90 2.17 2.43
C GLY A 75 -6.73 1.62 3.24
N MET A 76 -5.86 0.85 2.59
CA MET A 76 -4.67 0.28 3.18
C MET A 76 -3.51 0.31 2.19
N VAL A 77 -2.31 0.61 2.66
CA VAL A 77 -1.07 0.50 1.92
C VAL A 77 -0.13 -0.44 2.67
N ILE A 78 0.49 -1.38 1.94
CA ILE A 78 1.48 -2.30 2.49
C ILE A 78 2.83 -1.60 2.51
N TYR A 79 3.52 -1.64 3.65
CA TYR A 79 4.88 -1.15 3.79
C TYR A 79 5.86 -2.33 3.82
N THR A 80 6.75 -2.36 2.84
CA THR A 80 7.79 -3.37 2.68
C THR A 80 9.12 -2.63 2.65
N GLU A 81 10.10 -3.08 3.43
CA GLU A 81 11.44 -2.51 3.46
C GLU A 81 12.46 -3.63 3.22
N ASN A 82 13.44 -3.40 2.35
CA ASN A 82 14.49 -4.39 2.03
C ASN A 82 13.96 -5.77 1.57
N GLY A 83 12.74 -5.83 1.01
CA GLY A 83 12.09 -7.06 0.58
C GLY A 83 11.34 -7.82 1.68
N ASP A 84 11.29 -7.28 2.90
CA ASP A 84 10.55 -7.82 4.02
C ASP A 84 9.30 -6.99 4.33
N LEU A 85 8.19 -7.68 4.61
CA LEU A 85 6.98 -7.04 5.11
C LEU A 85 7.24 -6.43 6.50
N GLU A 86 7.20 -5.11 6.57
CA GLU A 86 7.41 -4.32 7.78
C GLU A 86 6.09 -3.90 8.42
N GLY A 87 5.08 -3.56 7.61
CA GLY A 87 3.86 -2.98 8.15
C GLY A 87 2.71 -2.78 7.19
N PHE A 88 1.62 -2.22 7.73
CA PHE A 88 0.49 -1.73 6.97
C PHE A 88 0.11 -0.33 7.47
N TYR A 89 -0.08 0.60 6.54
CA TYR A 89 -0.77 1.86 6.81
C TYR A 89 -2.25 1.66 6.52
N VAL A 90 -3.10 1.82 7.52
CA VAL A 90 -4.55 1.64 7.39
C VAL A 90 -5.24 2.96 7.67
N SER A 91 -6.05 3.40 6.71
CA SER A 91 -6.80 4.64 6.78
C SER A 91 -8.27 4.37 7.07
N TYR A 92 -8.84 5.18 7.95
CA TYR A 92 -10.23 5.13 8.35
C TYR A 92 -10.86 6.51 8.25
N THR A 93 -12.13 6.56 7.89
CA THR A 93 -12.93 7.78 7.85
C THR A 93 -14.14 7.70 8.76
N ARG A 94 -14.59 8.85 9.27
CA ARG A 94 -15.82 8.97 10.03
C ARG A 94 -16.46 10.31 9.71
N SER A 95 -17.78 10.35 9.63
CA SER A 95 -18.51 11.61 9.52
C SER A 95 -18.25 12.46 10.76
N ALA A 96 -17.71 13.65 10.57
CA ALA A 96 -17.61 14.66 11.61
C ALA A 96 -18.85 15.55 11.52
N ALA A 97 -19.40 15.93 12.67
CA ALA A 97 -20.28 17.08 12.70
C ALA A 97 -19.42 18.29 12.33
N CYS A 98 -19.53 18.79 11.10
CA CYS A 98 -19.22 20.19 10.87
C CYS A 98 -20.07 20.94 11.90
N ALA A 99 -19.47 21.71 12.81
CA ALA A 99 -20.26 22.67 13.54
C ALA A 99 -20.99 23.55 12.52
N ASP A 100 -22.26 23.85 12.78
CA ASP A 100 -23.13 24.75 12.02
C ASP A 100 -22.56 26.18 11.93
N GLU A 101 -21.40 26.38 11.31
CA GLU A 101 -20.73 27.67 11.16
C GLU A 101 -20.53 28.00 9.68
N GLN A 102 -21.59 27.78 8.89
CA GLN A 102 -21.68 28.26 7.49
C GLN A 102 -23.05 28.89 7.19
N VAL A 103 -23.84 29.27 8.21
CA VAL A 103 -25.14 29.95 8.04
C VAL A 103 -25.07 31.46 8.29
N ALA A 104 -23.93 32.01 8.74
CA ALA A 104 -23.86 33.41 9.18
C ALA A 104 -23.04 34.37 8.28
N GLN A 105 -22.80 34.04 7.01
CA GLN A 105 -22.14 34.97 6.07
C GLN A 105 -22.67 34.83 4.63
N ASN A 106 -23.96 35.10 4.42
CA ASN A 106 -24.47 35.84 3.24
C ASN A 106 -25.95 36.17 3.37
#